data_AF-A0A9Q0GCT6-F1
#
_entry.id   AF-A0A9Q0GCT6-F1
#
_cell.length_a   1.000
_cell.length_b   1.000
_cell.length_c   1.000
_cell.angle_alpha   90.00
_cell.angle_beta   90.00
_cell.angle_gamma   90.00
#
_symmetry.space_group_name_H-M   'P 1'
#
loop_
_entity.id
_entity.type
_entity.pdbx_description
1 polymer ?
#
loop_
_entity_poly.entity_id
_entity_poly.type
_entity_poly.pdbx_seq_one_letter_code
_entity_poly.pdbx_strand_id
1 'polypeptide(L)'
;MEGEKPTTVMCTVIAMDHSNLFYRVCSICERTLPPDTNTTTPAAASLICRFCNNNPITKRLFRLLVSIATDAQVINVICFDRAAKVLFGCSADDFFHFAKLHPFAAANAAKILEGEMFMMTLSKPKNGNAQHLRAVSIVPLKAGFRPAIESLKLLYGIKVKQSS
;
A
#
# COMPACT_ATOMS: atom_id res chain seq x y z
N MET A 1 22.41 -19.04 0.35
CA MET A 1 21.44 -18.80 1.45
C MET A 1 20.10 -19.33 0.97
N GLU A 2 19.66 -20.46 1.52
CA GLU A 2 18.37 -21.05 1.19
C GLU A 2 17.25 -20.06 1.52
N GLY A 3 16.44 -19.74 0.51
CA GLY A 3 15.30 -18.85 0.68
C GLY A 3 14.27 -19.56 1.55
N GLU A 4 14.16 -19.13 2.81
CA GLU A 4 13.13 -19.58 3.73
C GLU A 4 11.75 -19.46 3.06
N LYS A 5 11.00 -20.57 3.05
CA LYS A 5 9.75 -20.67 2.28
C LYS A 5 8.74 -19.63 2.77
N PRO A 6 7.96 -19.02 1.87
CA PRO A 6 6.87 -18.14 2.27
C PRO A 6 5.89 -18.87 3.20
N THR A 7 5.47 -18.21 4.27
CA THR A 7 4.54 -18.76 5.27
C THR A 7 3.17 -18.12 5.12
N THR A 8 2.12 -18.92 5.00
CA THR A 8 0.73 -18.44 4.97
C THR A 8 0.16 -18.43 6.37
N VAL A 9 -0.40 -17.30 6.79
CA VAL A 9 -1.02 -17.12 8.11
C VAL A 9 -2.42 -16.53 7.96
N MET A 10 -3.31 -16.90 8.87
CA MET A 10 -4.55 -16.18 9.09
C MET A 10 -4.29 -15.09 10.11
N CYS A 11 -4.71 -13.87 9.80
CA CYS A 11 -4.42 -12.72 10.65
C CYS A 11 -5.52 -11.68 10.61
N THR A 12 -5.51 -10.83 11.63
CA THR A 12 -6.37 -9.65 11.74
C THR A 12 -5.50 -8.41 11.64
N VAL A 13 -5.91 -7.42 10.86
CA VAL A 13 -5.24 -6.12 10.83
C VAL A 13 -5.58 -5.35 12.11
N ILE A 14 -4.56 -4.95 12.87
CA ILE A 14 -4.74 -4.16 14.09
C ILE A 14 -4.48 -2.67 13.83
N ALA A 15 -3.50 -2.37 12.98
CA ALA A 15 -3.16 -0.98 12.67
C ALA A 15 -2.51 -0.86 11.30
N MET A 16 -2.62 0.32 10.70
CA MET A 16 -1.92 0.70 9.48
C MET A 16 -1.24 2.05 9.68
N ASP A 17 0.06 2.11 9.39
CA ASP A 17 0.76 3.38 9.28
C ASP A 17 0.30 4.12 8.01
N HIS A 18 -0.30 5.28 8.22
CA HIS A 18 -0.87 6.10 7.17
C HIS A 18 -0.02 7.35 6.84
N SER A 19 1.16 7.48 7.45
CA SER A 19 2.09 8.60 7.19
C SER A 19 2.86 8.45 5.87
N ASN A 20 3.11 7.22 5.43
CA ASN A 20 4.03 6.91 4.33
C ASN A 20 3.50 5.80 3.41
N LEU A 21 2.28 6.00 2.90
CA LEU A 21 1.53 5.02 2.12
C LEU A 21 2.08 4.77 0.71
N PHE A 22 2.87 5.69 0.17
CA PHE A 22 3.23 5.70 -1.23
C PHE A 22 4.73 5.92 -1.43
N TYR A 23 5.24 5.38 -2.52
CA TYR A 23 6.52 5.76 -3.09
C TYR A 23 6.38 5.93 -4.60
N ARG A 24 7.29 6.69 -5.20
CA ARG A 24 7.30 6.94 -6.64
C ARG A 24 8.24 6.00 -7.36
N VAL A 25 7.82 5.59 -8.55
CA VAL A 25 8.63 4.81 -9.47
C VAL A 25 8.54 5.37 -10.89
N CYS A 26 9.51 5.04 -11.73
CA CYS A 26 9.39 5.23 -13.16
C CYS A 26 8.27 4.37 -13.73
N SER A 27 7.40 4.92 -14.58
CA SER A 27 6.30 4.15 -15.17
C SER A 27 6.76 3.10 -16.18
N ILE A 28 7.99 3.19 -16.69
CA ILE A 28 8.57 2.28 -17.68
C ILE A 28 9.34 1.15 -17.01
N CYS A 29 10.37 1.48 -16.21
CA CYS A 29 11.26 0.47 -15.62
C CYS A 29 10.95 0.13 -14.15
N GLU A 30 9.94 0.77 -13.55
CA GLU A 30 9.49 0.56 -12.16
C GLU A 30 10.57 0.76 -11.08
N ARG A 31 11.71 1.37 -11.44
CA ARG A 31 12.74 1.75 -10.46
C ARG A 31 12.25 2.89 -9.58
N THR A 32 12.53 2.78 -8.29
CA THR A 32 12.23 3.80 -7.28
C THR A 32 12.90 5.13 -7.64
N LEU A 33 12.13 6.21 -7.55
CA LEU A 33 12.59 7.58 -7.74
C LEU A 33 12.78 8.28 -6.39
N PRO A 34 13.62 9.32 -6.30
CA PRO A 34 13.83 10.07 -5.08
C PRO A 34 12.50 10.65 -4.53
N PRO A 35 12.35 10.77 -3.19
CA PRO A 35 11.21 11.42 -2.60
C PRO A 35 11.22 12.93 -2.89
N ASP A 36 10.04 13.55 -2.89
CA ASP A 36 9.91 15.01 -3.00
C ASP A 36 10.47 15.65 -1.72
N THR A 37 11.67 16.22 -1.77
CA THR A 37 12.14 17.08 -0.70
C THR A 37 11.53 18.47 -0.89
N ASN A 38 10.66 18.89 0.04
CA ASN A 38 10.10 20.25 0.15
C ASN A 38 11.18 21.29 0.53
N THR A 39 12.31 21.32 -0.17
CA THR A 39 13.33 22.34 0.00
C THR A 39 13.08 23.43 -1.04
N THR A 40 12.98 24.67 -0.55
CA THR A 40 12.74 25.95 -1.25
C THR A 40 13.86 26.30 -2.23
N THR A 41 14.16 25.42 -3.16
CA THR A 41 14.98 25.64 -4.34
C THR A 41 14.28 24.95 -5.51
N PRO A 42 14.05 25.61 -6.66
CA PRO A 42 13.34 25.04 -7.80
C PRO A 42 14.26 24.07 -8.58
N ALA A 43 14.95 23.19 -7.87
CA ALA A 43 15.58 22.03 -8.48
C ALA A 43 14.52 20.91 -8.47
N ALA A 44 13.89 20.71 -9.63
CA ALA A 44 13.20 19.50 -9.98
C ALA A 44 14.14 18.30 -9.77
N ALA A 45 14.27 17.84 -8.52
CA ALA A 45 15.18 16.78 -8.07
C ALA A 45 14.63 15.43 -8.55
N SER A 46 14.78 15.28 -9.87
CA SER A 46 14.47 14.19 -10.77
C SER A 46 13.20 13.38 -10.45
N LEU A 47 12.06 13.92 -10.86
CA LEU A 47 10.92 13.16 -11.42
C LEU A 47 11.29 12.30 -12.64
N ILE A 48 12.57 12.27 -12.98
CA ILE A 48 13.13 11.86 -14.24
C ILE A 48 13.92 10.58 -14.00
N CYS A 49 13.56 9.52 -14.72
CA CYS A 49 14.28 8.27 -14.64
C CYS A 49 15.55 8.33 -15.51
N ARG A 50 16.72 8.36 -14.88
CA ARG A 50 18.02 8.33 -15.58
C ARG A 50 18.21 7.08 -16.44
N PHE A 51 17.57 5.96 -16.09
CA PHE A 51 17.66 4.70 -16.82
C PHE A 51 16.77 4.64 -18.07
N CYS A 52 15.75 5.50 -18.16
CA CYS A 52 14.81 5.54 -19.28
C CYS A 52 14.95 6.85 -20.05
N ASN A 53 16.18 7.19 -20.45
CA ASN A 53 16.49 8.40 -21.22
C ASN A 53 15.85 9.69 -20.65
N ASN A 54 15.95 9.86 -19.34
CA ASN A 54 15.37 11.00 -18.63
C ASN A 54 13.85 11.19 -18.85
N ASN A 55 13.10 10.09 -18.95
CA ASN A 55 11.63 10.17 -19.03
C ASN A 55 11.02 10.73 -17.71
N PRO A 56 10.15 11.75 -17.77
CA PRO A 56 9.50 12.35 -16.60
C PRO A 56 8.25 11.60 -16.12
N ILE A 57 7.83 10.54 -16.82
CA ILE A 57 6.60 9.83 -16.48
C ILE A 57 6.83 8.94 -15.25
N THR A 58 6.16 9.32 -14.17
CA THR A 58 6.19 8.60 -12.88
C THR A 58 4.81 8.08 -12.53
N LYS A 59 4.78 6.99 -11.77
CA LYS A 59 3.56 6.47 -11.12
C LYS A 59 3.83 6.25 -9.64
N ARG A 60 2.76 6.24 -8.84
CA ARG A 60 2.85 5.86 -7.43
C ARG A 60 2.55 4.38 -7.27
N LEU A 61 3.20 3.79 -6.29
CA LEU A 61 2.94 2.44 -5.82
C LEU A 61 2.72 2.48 -4.31
N PHE A 62 1.88 1.58 -3.82
CA PHE A 62 1.68 1.48 -2.38
C PHE A 62 2.86 0.83 -1.67
N ARG A 63 3.18 1.36 -0.49
CA ARG A 63 4.02 0.74 0.52
C ARG A 63 3.33 0.93 1.86
N LEU A 64 2.48 -0.02 2.23
CA LEU A 64 1.75 0.03 3.48
C LEU A 64 2.57 -0.70 4.54
N LEU A 65 2.76 -0.08 5.70
CA LEU A 65 3.22 -0.79 6.90
C LEU A 65 2.00 -1.11 7.76
N VAL A 66 1.72 -2.39 7.94
CA VAL A 66 0.52 -2.90 8.60
C VAL A 66 0.94 -3.77 9.76
N SER A 67 0.37 -3.54 10.93
CA SER A 67 0.49 -4.41 12.09
C SER A 67 -0.64 -5.44 12.06
N ILE A 68 -0.27 -6.72 12.07
CA ILE A 68 -1.23 -7.82 12.05
C ILE A 68 -1.08 -8.68 13.32
N ALA A 69 -2.19 -9.16 13.85
CA ALA A 69 -2.22 -10.22 14.86
C ALA A 69 -2.44 -11.55 14.18
N THR A 70 -1.59 -12.53 14.49
CA THR A 70 -1.89 -13.94 14.28
C THR A 70 -2.40 -14.56 15.58
N ASP A 71 -2.65 -15.87 15.56
CA ASP A 71 -2.91 -16.69 16.75
C ASP A 71 -1.83 -16.60 17.84
N ALA A 72 -0.57 -16.41 17.44
CA ALA A 72 0.58 -16.45 18.35
C ALA A 72 1.15 -15.07 18.72
N GLN A 73 1.12 -14.08 17.81
CA GLN A 73 1.86 -12.83 18.01
C GLN A 73 1.37 -11.68 17.13
N VAL A 74 1.79 -10.46 17.48
CA VAL A 74 1.63 -9.27 16.65
C VAL A 74 2.92 -8.97 15.91
N ILE A 75 2.85 -8.84 14.59
CA ILE A 75 4.00 -8.57 13.73
C ILE A 75 3.71 -7.44 12.74
N ASN A 76 4.77 -6.72 12.36
CA ASN A 76 4.70 -5.66 11.35
C ASN A 76 5.07 -6.21 9.97
N VAL A 77 4.19 -5.99 9.00
CA VAL A 77 4.29 -6.50 7.64
C VAL A 77 4.18 -5.33 6.66
N ILE A 78 5.05 -5.35 5.64
CA ILE A 78 4.94 -4.43 4.51
C ILE A 78 4.08 -5.05 3.41
N CYS A 79 3.04 -4.33 3.00
CA CYS A 79 2.24 -4.64 1.81
C CYS A 79 2.65 -3.71 0.66
N PHE A 80 3.27 -4.29 -0.36
CA PHE A 80 3.57 -3.58 -1.60
C PHE A 80 2.35 -3.53 -2.53
N ASP A 81 2.46 -2.75 -3.60
CA ASP A 81 1.37 -2.40 -4.52
C ASP A 81 0.34 -3.49 -4.81
N ARG A 82 0.76 -4.70 -5.20
CA ARG A 82 -0.18 -5.79 -5.53
C ARG A 82 -1.03 -6.20 -4.34
N ALA A 83 -0.42 -6.38 -3.17
CA ALA A 83 -1.10 -6.77 -1.94
C ALA A 83 -1.96 -5.60 -1.41
N ALA A 84 -1.43 -4.38 -1.44
CA ALA A 84 -2.13 -3.18 -1.01
C ALA A 84 -3.37 -2.87 -1.86
N LYS A 85 -3.33 -3.13 -3.17
CA LYS A 85 -4.49 -2.97 -4.07
C LYS A 85 -5.67 -3.85 -3.67
N VAL A 86 -5.44 -5.01 -3.07
CA VAL A 86 -6.53 -5.86 -2.53
C VAL A 86 -7.21 -5.16 -1.35
N LEU A 87 -6.43 -4.57 -0.45
CA LEU A 87 -6.94 -3.86 0.72
C LEU A 87 -7.68 -2.58 0.33
N PHE A 88 -7.12 -1.80 -0.60
CA PHE A 88 -7.64 -0.49 -0.99
C PHE A 88 -8.68 -0.54 -2.11
N GLY A 89 -8.63 -1.53 -3.00
CA GLY A 89 -9.54 -1.67 -4.15
C GLY A 89 -9.33 -0.65 -5.27
N CYS A 90 -8.21 0.07 -5.27
CA CYS A 90 -7.86 1.05 -6.28
C CYS A 90 -6.34 1.14 -6.44
N SER A 91 -5.85 1.88 -7.44
CA SER A 91 -4.42 2.12 -7.59
C SER A 91 -3.90 3.14 -6.57
N ALA A 92 -2.59 3.15 -6.33
CA ALA A 92 -1.95 4.12 -5.46
C ALA A 92 -2.14 5.56 -5.95
N ASP A 93 -2.12 5.79 -7.27
CA ASP A 93 -2.39 7.10 -7.83
C ASP A 93 -3.85 7.52 -7.61
N ASP A 94 -4.83 6.63 -7.83
CA ASP A 94 -6.24 6.94 -7.58
C ASP A 94 -6.48 7.31 -6.12
N PHE A 95 -5.94 6.51 -5.19
CA PHE A 95 -6.07 6.78 -3.76
C PHE A 95 -5.37 8.08 -3.35
N PHE A 96 -4.21 8.38 -3.93
CA PHE A 96 -3.50 9.63 -3.68
C PHE A 96 -4.31 10.86 -4.13
N HIS A 97 -4.93 10.81 -5.31
CA HIS A 97 -5.82 11.89 -5.77
C HIS A 97 -7.06 12.02 -4.88
N PHE A 98 -7.63 10.89 -4.46
CA PHE A 98 -8.75 10.88 -3.51
C PHE A 98 -8.37 11.52 -2.16
N ALA A 99 -7.22 11.16 -1.60
CA ALA A 99 -6.75 11.67 -0.32
C ALA A 99 -6.39 13.17 -0.36
N LYS A 100 -6.03 13.72 -1.53
CA LYS A 100 -5.87 15.17 -1.71
C LYS A 100 -7.17 15.94 -1.54
N LEU A 101 -8.30 15.37 -1.96
CA LEU A 101 -9.61 15.99 -1.85
C LEU A 101 -10.22 15.79 -0.44
N HIS A 102 -9.78 14.76 0.28
CA HIS A 102 -10.35 14.33 1.54
C HIS A 102 -9.26 14.19 2.63
N PRO A 103 -9.04 15.24 3.46
CA PRO A 103 -7.86 15.34 4.35
C PRO A 103 -7.74 14.28 5.46
N PHE A 104 -8.67 13.33 5.58
CA PHE A 104 -8.60 12.21 6.51
C PHE A 104 -8.78 10.83 5.84
N ALA A 105 -8.75 10.75 4.50
CA ALA A 105 -8.97 9.51 3.79
C ALA A 105 -8.00 8.39 4.20
N ALA A 106 -6.73 8.73 4.40
CA ALA A 106 -5.69 7.78 4.82
C ALA A 106 -5.94 7.23 6.24
N ALA A 107 -6.29 8.10 7.19
CA ALA A 107 -6.62 7.70 8.56
C ALA A 107 -7.92 6.90 8.63
N ASN A 108 -8.94 7.29 7.84
CA ASN A 108 -10.19 6.54 7.75
C ASN A 108 -10.00 5.18 7.06
N ALA A 109 -9.12 5.08 6.05
CA ALA A 109 -8.75 3.79 5.48
C ALA A 109 -8.14 2.85 6.53
N ALA A 110 -7.27 3.37 7.41
CA ALA A 110 -6.71 2.58 8.51
C ALA A 110 -7.81 2.04 9.43
N LYS A 111 -8.76 2.89 9.84
CA LYS A 111 -9.89 2.50 10.67
C LYS A 111 -10.84 1.50 9.99
N ILE A 112 -11.02 1.61 8.68
CA ILE A 112 -11.87 0.68 7.91
C ILE A 112 -11.22 -0.71 7.82
N LEU A 113 -9.89 -0.76 7.71
CA LEU A 113 -9.14 -2.02 7.63
C LEU A 113 -8.89 -2.64 9.01
N GLU A 114 -8.91 -1.85 10.09
CA GLU A 114 -8.79 -2.32 11.45
C GLU A 114 -9.90 -3.34 11.79
N GLY A 115 -9.48 -4.50 12.31
CA GLY A 115 -10.38 -5.61 12.64
C GLY A 115 -10.73 -6.53 11.47
N GLU A 116 -10.41 -6.17 10.22
CA GLU A 116 -10.64 -7.06 9.08
C GLU A 116 -9.63 -8.23 9.08
N MET A 117 -10.14 -9.41 8.73
CA MET A 117 -9.39 -10.66 8.74
C MET A 117 -8.97 -11.09 7.34
N PHE A 118 -7.72 -11.50 7.21
CA PHE A 118 -7.13 -11.91 5.95
C PHE A 118 -6.32 -13.20 6.11
N MET A 119 -6.21 -13.93 5.01
CA MET A 119 -5.15 -14.90 4.82
C MET A 119 -4.01 -14.20 4.08
N MET A 120 -2.83 -14.12 4.70
CA MET A 120 -1.66 -13.47 4.12
C MET A 120 -0.51 -14.46 3.94
N THR A 121 0.12 -14.48 2.77
CA THR A 121 1.40 -15.18 2.58
C THR A 121 2.54 -14.22 2.80
N LEU A 122 3.33 -14.47 3.84
CA LEU A 122 4.45 -13.65 4.29
C LEU A 122 5.76 -14.22 3.75
N SER A 123 6.67 -13.35 3.33
CA SER A 123 8.03 -13.72 2.94
C SER A 123 9.06 -12.87 3.66
N LYS A 124 10.19 -13.47 4.02
CA LYS A 124 11.35 -12.72 4.50
C LYS A 124 11.95 -11.91 3.34
N PRO A 125 12.43 -10.69 3.61
CA PRO A 125 13.09 -9.93 2.58
C PRO A 125 14.39 -10.61 2.16
N LYS A 126 14.68 -10.57 0.85
CA LYS A 126 15.91 -11.15 0.28
C LYS A 126 17.19 -10.40 0.70
N ASN A 127 17.06 -9.15 1.15
CA ASN A 127 18.16 -8.33 1.65
C ASN A 127 18.13 -8.31 3.18
N GLY A 128 19.25 -8.67 3.81
CA GLY A 128 19.40 -8.74 5.27
C GLY A 128 19.18 -7.41 6.02
N ASN A 129 19.18 -6.28 5.32
CA ASN A 129 18.92 -4.97 5.93
C ASN A 129 17.43 -4.61 6.05
N ALA A 130 16.53 -5.37 5.44
CA ALA A 130 15.10 -5.10 5.53
C ALA A 130 14.54 -5.78 6.78
N GLN A 131 13.96 -4.97 7.68
CA GLN A 131 13.52 -5.43 9.00
C GLN A 131 12.12 -6.06 9.00
N HIS A 132 11.30 -5.76 8.00
CA HIS A 132 9.89 -6.18 7.98
C HIS A 132 9.64 -7.34 7.01
N LEU A 133 8.74 -8.25 7.43
CA LEU A 133 8.16 -9.27 6.56
C LEU A 133 7.35 -8.62 5.43
N ARG A 134 7.24 -9.30 4.30
CA ARG A 134 6.50 -8.80 3.12
C ARG A 134 5.28 -9.65 2.86
N ALA A 135 4.12 -9.02 2.75
CA ALA A 135 2.91 -9.68 2.24
C ALA A 135 3.05 -9.87 0.72
N VAL A 136 3.11 -11.12 0.29
CA VAL A 136 3.20 -11.53 -1.12
C VAL A 136 1.81 -11.69 -1.73
N SER A 137 0.87 -12.21 -0.94
CA SER A 137 -0.54 -12.33 -1.27
C SER A 137 -1.39 -12.01 -0.05
N ILE A 138 -2.59 -11.49 -0.31
CA ILE A 138 -3.61 -11.18 0.69
C ILE A 138 -4.94 -11.65 0.11
N VAL A 139 -5.69 -12.42 0.91
CA VAL A 139 -7.04 -12.89 0.57
C VAL A 139 -7.97 -12.52 1.73
N PRO A 140 -9.01 -11.69 1.51
CA PRO A 140 -10.01 -11.42 2.53
C PRO A 140 -10.78 -12.68 2.90
N LEU A 141 -11.00 -12.91 4.19
CA LEU A 141 -11.73 -14.08 4.66
C LEU A 141 -13.26 -13.86 4.68
N LYS A 142 -13.69 -12.61 4.67
CA LYS A 142 -15.10 -12.20 4.69
C LYS A 142 -15.69 -12.25 3.28
N ALA A 143 -16.77 -13.02 3.09
CA ALA A 143 -17.43 -13.23 1.80
C ALA A 143 -18.01 -11.94 1.15
N GLY A 144 -18.17 -10.86 1.91
CA GLY A 144 -18.60 -9.55 1.44
C GLY A 144 -17.60 -8.44 1.74
N PHE A 145 -16.31 -8.77 1.76
CA PHE A 145 -15.26 -7.77 1.99
C PHE A 145 -15.39 -6.62 0.99
N ARG A 146 -15.43 -5.40 1.52
CA ARG A 146 -15.42 -4.17 0.73
C ARG A 146 -14.07 -3.50 0.88
N PRO A 147 -13.33 -3.30 -0.22
CA PRO A 147 -12.07 -2.58 -0.16
C PRO A 147 -12.23 -1.17 0.41
N ALA A 148 -11.17 -0.64 1.00
CA ALA A 148 -11.23 0.63 1.74
C ALA A 148 -11.81 1.79 0.89
N ILE A 149 -11.51 1.86 -0.40
CA ILE A 149 -11.99 2.95 -1.27
C ILE A 149 -13.53 2.98 -1.39
N GLU A 150 -14.21 1.84 -1.34
CA GLU A 150 -15.67 1.78 -1.45
C GLU A 150 -16.32 2.35 -0.19
N SER A 151 -15.85 1.91 0.98
CA SER A 151 -16.30 2.42 2.28
C SER A 151 -15.99 3.91 2.43
N LEU A 152 -14.83 4.38 1.95
CA LEU A 152 -14.49 5.79 1.93
C LEU A 152 -15.39 6.60 1.02
N LYS A 153 -15.69 6.13 -0.20
CA LYS A 153 -16.62 6.82 -1.10
C LYS A 153 -17.99 7.00 -0.45
N LEU A 154 -18.51 5.98 0.24
CA LEU A 154 -19.75 6.09 1.00
C LEU A 154 -19.64 7.12 2.14
N LEU A 155 -18.55 7.07 2.91
CA LEU A 155 -18.31 7.99 4.03
C LEU A 155 -18.26 9.47 3.58
N TYR A 156 -17.67 9.74 2.41
CA TYR A 156 -17.59 11.09 1.84
C TYR A 156 -18.76 11.44 0.91
N GLY A 157 -19.83 10.62 0.87
CA GLY A 157 -21.04 10.91 0.08
C GLY A 157 -20.88 10.81 -1.44
N ILE A 158 -19.84 10.12 -1.92
CA ILE A 158 -19.58 9.91 -3.35
C ILE A 158 -20.42 8.73 -3.83
N LYS A 159 -21.37 9.00 -4.74
CA LYS A 159 -22.24 7.97 -5.34
C LYS A 159 -21.40 6.94 -6.11
N VAL A 160 -21.35 5.71 -5.60
CA VAL A 160 -20.80 4.57 -6.34
C VAL A 160 -21.86 4.11 -7.33
N LYS A 161 -21.64 4.29 -8.64
CA LYS A 161 -22.48 3.62 -9.64
C LYS A 161 -22.25 2.12 -9.50
N GLN A 162 -23.25 1.38 -9.04
CA GLN A 162 -23.23 -0.07 -9.06
C GLN A 162 -23.29 -0.52 -10.52
N SER A 163 -22.22 -1.13 -11.03
CA SER A 163 -22.28 -1.90 -12.27
C SER A 163 -23.02 -3.21 -11.94
N SER A 164 -24.27 -3.28 -12.39
CA SER A 164 -25.08 -4.50 -12.42
C SER A 164 -24.55 -5.49 -13.45
#